data_AF-A0A935TZN0-F1
#
_entry.id   AF-A0A935TZN0-F1
#
_cell.length_a   1.000
_cell.length_b   1.000
_cell.length_c   1.000
_cell.angle_alpha   90.00
_cell.angle_beta   90.00
_cell.angle_gamma   90.00
#
_symmetry.space_group_name_H-M   'P 1'
#
loop_
_entity.id
_entity.type
_entity.pdbx_description
1 polymer ?
#
loop_
_entity_poly.entity_id
_entity_poly.type
_entity_poly.pdbx_seq_one_letter_code
_entity_poly.pdbx_strand_id
1 'polypeptide(L)'
;MLERSAEHAEALFGKAAAQAPRDHAGALATLGKLAASAQPDAIEYLVAARFDGAFAGLRADPTFRKLVGLDRRPQHPYDRAMGFGGVWEQAGTSCDSPTVALTLTRDKKFRLQVRTVCEGMVQQSKFAGTWQVDGGGVALTLPNRDAAADVVRCSFEPAGDEEAMACPLDEDLRIVVLPARR
;
A
#
# COMPACT_ATOMS: atom_id res chain seq x y z
N MET A 1 4.43 -5.05 29.83
CA MET A 1 4.64 -3.86 28.97
C MET A 1 6.02 -4.04 28.35
N LEU A 2 6.11 -4.62 27.15
CA LEU A 2 7.40 -4.88 26.50
C LEU A 2 8.01 -3.51 26.15
N GLU A 3 9.14 -3.17 26.76
CA GLU A 3 9.94 -2.01 26.35
C GLU A 3 10.32 -2.20 24.88
N ARG A 4 9.75 -1.38 23.99
CA ARG A 4 10.17 -1.34 22.59
C ARG A 4 11.62 -0.87 22.60
N SER A 5 12.54 -1.75 22.21
CA SER A 5 13.97 -1.42 22.16
C SER A 5 14.18 -0.19 21.28
N ALA A 6 15.20 0.61 21.56
CA ALA A 6 15.56 1.79 20.76
C ALA A 6 15.88 1.45 19.27
N GLU A 7 16.00 0.16 18.96
CA GLU A 7 16.25 -0.40 17.63
C GLU A 7 14.99 -0.93 16.94
N HIS A 8 13.80 -0.79 17.55
CA HIS A 8 12.53 -1.10 16.91
C HIS A 8 12.33 -0.21 15.66
N ALA A 9 11.77 -0.77 14.58
CA ALA A 9 11.58 -0.06 13.31
C ALA A 9 10.84 1.27 13.47
N GLU A 10 9.73 1.27 14.22
CA GLU A 10 9.01 2.47 14.65
C GLU A 10 9.88 3.52 15.36
N ALA A 11 10.74 3.10 16.29
CA ALA A 11 11.59 4.02 17.05
C ALA A 11 12.64 4.67 16.14
N LEU A 12 13.24 3.89 15.23
CA LEU A 12 14.15 4.39 14.21
C LEU A 12 13.45 5.39 13.27
N PHE A 13 12.23 5.06 12.82
CA PHE A 13 11.43 5.95 12.00
C PHE A 13 11.11 7.27 12.71
N GLY A 14 10.59 7.21 13.94
CA GLY A 14 10.24 8.39 14.72
C GLY A 14 11.45 9.28 15.00
N LYS A 15 12.61 8.66 15.29
CA LYS A 15 13.87 9.38 15.46
C LYS A 15 14.32 10.06 14.16
N ALA A 16 14.28 9.36 13.03
CA ALA A 16 14.64 9.94 11.74
C ALA A 16 13.73 11.12 11.37
N ALA A 17 12.42 10.99 11.59
CA ALA A 17 11.43 12.03 11.35
C ALA A 17 11.68 13.27 12.23
N ALA A 18 12.04 13.08 13.50
CA ALA A 18 12.38 14.18 14.40
C ALA A 18 13.67 14.91 14.00
N GLN A 19 14.64 14.22 13.40
CA GLN A 19 15.90 14.80 12.93
C GLN A 19 15.75 15.54 11.60
N ALA A 20 14.89 15.05 10.71
CA ALA A 20 14.79 15.51 9.32
C ALA A 20 14.65 17.03 9.12
N PRO A 21 13.95 17.81 9.97
CA PRO A 21 13.84 19.27 9.77
C PRO A 21 15.12 20.07 10.05
N ARG A 22 16.10 19.50 10.77
CA ARG A 22 17.28 20.24 11.27
C ARG A 22 18.61 19.54 11.00
N ASP A 23 18.59 18.23 10.84
CA ASP A 23 19.76 17.38 10.69
C ASP A 23 19.49 16.31 9.63
N HIS A 24 19.62 16.71 8.37
CA HIS A 24 19.43 15.85 7.20
C HIS A 24 20.36 14.64 7.25
N ALA A 25 21.64 14.85 7.60
CA ALA A 25 22.63 13.77 7.66
C ALA A 25 22.28 12.74 8.74
N GLY A 26 21.89 13.20 9.93
CA GLY A 26 21.44 12.31 11.01
C GLY A 26 20.16 11.55 10.66
N ALA A 27 19.19 12.21 10.02
CA ALA A 27 17.97 11.56 9.56
C ALA A 27 18.25 10.46 8.53
N LEU A 28 19.12 10.74 7.55
CA LEU A 28 19.55 9.75 6.55
C LEU A 28 20.31 8.58 7.18
N ALA A 29 21.19 8.85 8.15
CA ALA A 29 21.89 7.79 8.88
C ALA A 29 20.92 6.89 9.66
N THR A 30 19.90 7.47 10.30
CA THR A 30 18.87 6.71 11.03
C THR A 30 17.96 5.92 10.07
N LEU A 31 17.56 6.49 8.93
CA LEU A 31 16.86 5.75 7.88
C LEU A 31 17.73 4.62 7.29
N GLY A 32 19.03 4.81 7.20
CA GLY A 32 19.99 3.77 6.81
C GLY A 32 19.95 2.57 7.75
N LYS A 33 19.88 2.82 9.07
CA LYS A 33 19.69 1.76 10.06
C LYS A 33 18.34 1.05 9.92
N LEU A 34 17.26 1.81 9.68
CA LEU A 34 15.95 1.24 9.42
C LEU A 34 15.94 0.37 8.15
N ALA A 35 16.58 0.82 7.08
CA ALA A 35 16.70 0.08 5.82
C ALA A 35 17.51 -1.21 5.94
N ALA A 36 18.44 -1.27 6.90
CA ALA A 36 19.23 -2.45 7.22
C ALA A 36 18.57 -3.36 8.28
N SER A 37 17.42 -2.97 8.85
CA SER A 37 16.73 -3.75 9.88
C SER A 37 16.17 -5.05 9.30
N ALA A 38 16.34 -6.15 10.03
CA ALA A 38 15.75 -7.45 9.72
C ALA A 38 14.30 -7.61 10.23
N GLN A 39 13.74 -6.58 10.90
CA GLN A 39 12.38 -6.64 11.41
C GLN A 39 11.36 -6.66 10.25
N PRO A 40 10.32 -7.51 10.32
CA PRO A 40 9.37 -7.69 9.21
C PRO A 40 8.55 -6.43 8.91
N ASP A 41 8.34 -5.56 9.90
CA ASP A 41 7.60 -4.30 9.78
C ASP A 41 8.46 -3.11 9.31
N ALA A 42 9.79 -3.28 9.19
CA ALA A 42 10.69 -2.20 8.75
C ALA A 42 10.28 -1.61 7.40
N ILE A 43 9.81 -2.45 6.48
CA ILE A 43 9.31 -2.02 5.17
C ILE A 43 8.11 -1.07 5.30
N GLU A 44 7.24 -1.25 6.29
CA GLU A 44 6.08 -0.39 6.49
C GLU A 44 6.49 1.04 6.84
N TYR A 45 7.55 1.17 7.63
CA TYR A 45 8.13 2.45 8.03
C TYR A 45 9.02 3.08 6.94
N LEU A 46 9.66 2.28 6.08
CA LEU A 46 10.35 2.81 4.90
C LEU A 46 9.35 3.40 3.90
N VAL A 47 8.25 2.69 3.63
CA VAL A 47 7.16 3.20 2.77
C VAL A 47 6.51 4.43 3.42
N ALA A 48 6.34 4.44 4.74
CA ALA A 48 5.86 5.60 5.50
C ALA A 48 6.67 6.86 5.22
N ALA A 49 8.00 6.74 5.28
CA ALA A 49 8.91 7.87 5.14
C ALA A 49 8.75 8.57 3.79
N ARG A 50 8.35 7.86 2.73
CA ARG A 50 8.10 8.45 1.39
C ARG A 50 7.03 9.54 1.43
N PHE A 51 6.01 9.36 2.27
CA PHE A 51 4.83 10.22 2.32
C PHE A 51 4.80 11.18 3.52
N ASP A 52 5.61 10.91 4.55
CA ASP A 52 5.66 11.74 5.75
C ASP A 52 6.17 13.15 5.41
N GLY A 53 5.54 14.16 6.01
CA GLY A 53 5.85 15.57 5.80
C GLY A 53 7.22 15.97 6.36
N ALA A 54 7.71 15.29 7.39
CA ALA A 54 9.00 15.57 8.01
C ALA A 54 10.17 15.39 7.03
N PHE A 55 10.03 14.46 6.07
CA PHE A 55 11.06 14.19 5.05
C PHE A 55 10.86 14.99 3.75
N ALA A 56 9.93 15.95 3.69
CA ALA A 56 9.64 16.68 2.44
C ALA A 56 10.89 17.32 1.81
N GLY A 57 11.77 17.90 2.63
CA GLY A 57 13.05 18.49 2.18
C GLY A 57 14.11 17.48 1.72
N LEU A 58 13.92 16.19 2.01
CA LEU A 58 14.82 15.09 1.64
C LEU A 58 14.34 14.31 0.42
N ARG A 59 13.12 14.55 -0.10
CA ARG A 59 12.55 13.74 -1.21
C ARG A 59 13.37 13.82 -2.51
N ALA A 60 14.09 14.91 -2.72
CA ALA A 60 14.99 15.09 -3.86
C ALA A 60 16.41 14.53 -3.61
N ASP A 61 16.75 14.17 -2.37
CA ASP A 61 18.07 13.63 -2.02
C ASP A 61 18.21 12.19 -2.55
N PRO A 62 19.24 11.87 -3.37
CA PRO A 62 19.42 10.54 -3.93
C PRO A 62 19.62 9.45 -2.86
N THR A 63 20.24 9.78 -1.74
CA THR A 63 20.45 8.86 -0.62
C THR A 63 19.11 8.52 0.02
N PHE A 64 18.27 9.53 0.29
CA PHE A 64 16.92 9.31 0.81
C PHE A 64 16.14 8.38 -0.12
N ARG A 65 16.06 8.73 -1.41
CA ARG A 65 15.30 7.97 -2.42
C ARG A 65 15.74 6.51 -2.49
N LYS A 66 17.06 6.25 -2.47
CA LYS A 66 17.61 4.90 -2.40
C LYS A 66 17.22 4.16 -1.13
N LEU A 67 17.34 4.80 0.04
CA LEU A 67 17.04 4.19 1.33
C LEU A 67 15.58 3.79 1.47
N VAL A 68 14.65 4.68 1.07
CA VAL A 68 13.21 4.38 1.13
C VAL A 68 12.72 3.54 -0.05
N GLY A 69 13.56 3.27 -1.05
CA GLY A 69 13.24 2.41 -2.19
C GLY A 69 12.43 3.07 -3.30
N LEU A 70 12.53 4.40 -3.48
CA LEU A 70 11.87 5.12 -4.59
C LEU A 70 12.54 4.88 -5.95
N ASP A 71 13.83 4.54 -5.98
CA ASP A 71 14.61 4.35 -7.22
C ASP A 71 14.75 2.87 -7.63
N ARG A 72 13.93 1.97 -7.06
CA ARG A 72 13.97 0.54 -7.38
C ARG A 72 12.56 -0.02 -7.55
N ARG A 73 12.45 -1.12 -8.31
CA ARG A 73 11.20 -1.87 -8.39
C ARG A 73 10.85 -2.48 -7.02
N PRO A 74 9.61 -2.34 -6.52
CA PRO A 74 9.20 -2.91 -5.24
C PRO A 74 9.29 -4.44 -5.29
N GLN A 75 9.95 -5.02 -4.30
CA GLN A 75 10.13 -6.48 -4.18
C GLN A 75 9.18 -7.09 -3.14
N HIS A 76 8.83 -6.32 -2.10
CA HIS A 76 8.00 -6.80 -1.00
C HIS A 76 6.52 -6.53 -1.30
N PRO A 77 5.58 -7.46 -1.03
CA PRO A 77 4.15 -7.27 -1.33
C PRO A 77 3.54 -6.02 -0.67
N TYR A 78 3.96 -5.68 0.56
CA TYR A 78 3.54 -4.43 1.20
C TYR A 78 4.00 -3.19 0.41
N ASP A 79 5.23 -3.19 -0.09
CA ASP A 79 5.77 -2.09 -0.90
C ASP A 79 5.04 -2.01 -2.25
N ARG A 80 4.77 -3.15 -2.89
CA ARG A 80 3.94 -3.22 -4.10
C ARG A 80 2.55 -2.60 -3.84
N ALA A 81 1.89 -2.99 -2.74
CA ALA A 81 0.57 -2.53 -2.36
C ALA A 81 0.48 -1.02 -2.01
N MET A 82 1.46 -0.52 -1.25
CA MET A 82 1.40 0.80 -0.58
C MET A 82 2.42 1.81 -1.11
N GLY A 83 3.34 1.39 -1.98
CA GLY A 83 4.47 2.18 -2.45
C GLY A 83 4.08 3.44 -3.21
N PHE A 84 2.86 3.47 -3.77
CA PHE A 84 2.24 4.60 -4.45
C PHE A 84 1.02 5.17 -3.70
N GLY A 85 0.95 4.96 -2.38
CA GLY A 85 -0.08 5.52 -1.51
C GLY A 85 -1.33 4.65 -1.36
N GLY A 86 -1.30 3.41 -1.85
CA GLY A 86 -2.37 2.43 -1.61
C GLY A 86 -3.64 2.66 -2.43
N VAL A 87 -3.61 3.49 -3.47
CA VAL A 87 -4.77 3.75 -4.33
C VAL A 87 -4.61 3.02 -5.65
N TRP A 88 -5.61 2.22 -5.99
CA TRP A 88 -5.67 1.37 -7.18
C TRP A 88 -6.98 1.58 -7.90
N GLU A 89 -6.94 1.72 -9.22
CA GLU A 89 -8.10 2.06 -10.04
C GLU A 89 -8.15 1.21 -11.32
N GLN A 90 -9.37 0.89 -11.73
CA GLN A 90 -9.69 0.34 -13.04
C GLN A 90 -10.62 1.34 -13.72
N ALA A 91 -10.20 1.89 -14.85
CA ALA A 91 -11.07 2.70 -15.69
C ALA A 91 -12.04 1.79 -16.46
N GLY A 92 -13.31 2.15 -16.46
CA GLY A 92 -14.36 1.40 -17.13
C GLY A 92 -15.67 2.19 -17.10
N THR A 93 -16.59 1.92 -18.01
CA THR A 93 -17.86 2.66 -18.15
C THR A 93 -19.06 1.78 -18.50
N SER A 94 -18.89 0.46 -18.59
CA SER A 94 -19.97 -0.47 -19.00
C SER A 94 -20.25 -1.51 -17.92
N CYS A 95 -21.27 -2.34 -18.13
CA CYS A 95 -21.53 -3.52 -17.30
C CYS A 95 -20.35 -4.48 -17.27
N ASP A 96 -19.73 -4.69 -18.44
CA ASP A 96 -18.64 -5.65 -18.63
C ASP A 96 -17.29 -5.09 -18.15
N SER A 97 -17.18 -3.76 -18.06
CA SER A 97 -15.98 -3.04 -17.63
C SER A 97 -16.37 -2.01 -16.57
N PRO A 98 -16.56 -2.41 -15.31
CA PRO A 98 -16.85 -1.48 -14.22
C PRO A 98 -15.71 -0.50 -13.99
N THR A 99 -16.03 0.69 -13.49
CA THR A 99 -15.03 1.52 -12.80
C THR A 99 -14.79 0.92 -11.42
N VAL A 100 -13.54 0.67 -11.06
CA VAL A 100 -13.17 0.17 -9.73
C VAL A 100 -12.20 1.13 -9.08
N ALA A 101 -12.39 1.42 -7.79
CA ALA A 101 -11.45 2.16 -6.97
C ALA A 101 -11.22 1.41 -5.65
N LEU A 102 -10.00 0.97 -5.42
CA LEU A 102 -9.54 0.29 -4.21
C LEU A 102 -8.56 1.21 -3.49
N THR A 103 -8.86 1.55 -2.24
CA THR A 103 -7.96 2.30 -1.36
C THR A 103 -7.56 1.41 -0.19
N LEU A 104 -6.26 1.19 -0.04
CA LEU A 104 -5.61 0.54 1.09
C LEU A 104 -4.99 1.62 1.99
N THR A 105 -5.14 1.47 3.30
CA THR A 105 -4.56 2.39 4.29
C THR A 105 -3.59 1.69 5.21
N ARG A 106 -2.68 2.46 5.83
CA ARG A 106 -1.61 1.94 6.70
C ARG A 106 -2.13 1.31 8.00
N ASP A 107 -3.30 1.73 8.47
CA ASP A 107 -4.01 1.11 9.61
C ASP A 107 -4.70 -0.22 9.23
N LYS A 108 -4.26 -0.85 8.13
CA LYS A 108 -4.73 -2.14 7.63
C LYS A 108 -6.21 -2.16 7.29
N LYS A 109 -6.79 -1.01 6.91
CA LYS A 109 -8.16 -0.93 6.40
C LYS A 109 -8.17 -0.75 4.89
N PHE A 110 -9.26 -1.18 4.27
CA PHE A 110 -9.49 -0.87 2.86
C PHE A 110 -10.91 -0.37 2.61
N ARG A 111 -11.06 0.32 1.47
CA ARG A 111 -12.35 0.63 0.85
C ARG A 111 -12.29 0.23 -0.61
N LEU A 112 -13.30 -0.47 -1.07
CA LEU A 112 -13.49 -0.85 -2.47
C LEU A 112 -14.79 -0.24 -2.95
N GLN A 113 -14.72 0.49 -4.06
CA GLN A 113 -15.88 1.04 -4.74
C GLN A 113 -15.94 0.47 -6.15
N VAL A 114 -17.07 -0.11 -6.50
CA VAL A 114 -17.35 -0.62 -7.85
C VAL A 114 -18.52 0.19 -8.40
N ARG A 115 -18.34 0.79 -9.58
CA ARG A 115 -19.37 1.54 -10.28
C ARG A 115 -19.58 0.93 -11.66
N THR A 116 -20.81 0.55 -11.96
CA THR A 116 -21.24 0.05 -13.27
C THR A 116 -22.25 1.01 -13.87
N VAL A 117 -22.27 1.08 -15.19
CA VAL A 117 -23.32 1.78 -15.95
C VAL A 117 -23.86 0.81 -16.99
N CYS A 118 -25.17 0.52 -16.90
CA CYS A 118 -25.87 -0.47 -17.69
C CYS A 118 -27.15 0.13 -18.24
N GLU A 119 -27.27 0.29 -19.56
CA GLU A 119 -28.47 0.82 -20.21
C GLU A 119 -28.96 2.16 -19.61
N GLY A 120 -28.02 3.01 -19.17
CA GLY A 120 -28.32 4.29 -18.50
C GLY A 120 -28.59 4.19 -17.00
N MET A 121 -28.73 2.98 -16.43
CA MET A 121 -28.75 2.77 -14.98
C MET A 121 -27.33 2.78 -14.42
N VAL A 122 -27.11 3.57 -13.37
CA VAL A 122 -25.83 3.62 -12.65
C VAL A 122 -25.97 2.86 -11.34
N GLN A 123 -25.19 1.81 -11.16
CA GLN A 123 -25.10 1.07 -9.90
C GLN A 123 -23.74 1.33 -9.26
N GLN A 124 -23.75 1.52 -7.94
CA GLN A 124 -22.55 1.75 -7.15
C GLN A 124 -22.57 0.90 -5.90
N SER A 125 -21.59 0.02 -5.78
CA SER A 125 -21.36 -0.84 -4.62
C SER A 125 -20.15 -0.37 -3.85
N LYS A 126 -20.22 -0.41 -2.52
CA LYS A 126 -19.14 -0.02 -1.61
C LYS A 126 -18.88 -1.13 -0.60
N PHE A 127 -17.62 -1.51 -0.47
CA PHE A 127 -17.16 -2.50 0.48
C PHE A 127 -16.05 -1.90 1.35
N ALA A 128 -15.94 -2.35 2.59
CA ALA A 128 -14.89 -1.95 3.50
C ALA A 128 -14.53 -3.12 4.40
N GLY A 129 -13.26 -3.18 4.80
CA GLY A 129 -12.75 -4.26 5.62
C GLY A 129 -11.31 -4.02 6.02
N THR A 130 -10.59 -5.11 6.31
CA THR A 130 -9.17 -5.07 6.63
C THR A 130 -8.33 -5.73 5.54
N TRP A 131 -7.05 -5.40 5.47
CA TRP A 131 -6.14 -6.04 4.53
C TRP A 131 -4.82 -6.39 5.20
N GLN A 132 -4.15 -7.41 4.66
CA GLN A 132 -2.83 -7.84 5.09
C GLN A 132 -2.04 -8.40 3.91
N VAL A 133 -0.72 -8.45 4.05
CA VAL A 133 0.12 -9.20 3.11
C VAL A 133 -0.14 -10.69 3.32
N ASP A 134 -0.32 -11.42 2.24
CA ASP A 134 -0.48 -12.89 2.24
C ASP A 134 0.36 -13.48 1.10
N GLY A 135 1.40 -14.24 1.45
CA GLY A 135 2.36 -14.77 0.49
C GLY A 135 2.99 -13.67 -0.39
N GLY A 136 2.82 -13.80 -1.71
CA GLY A 136 3.30 -12.82 -2.70
C GLY A 136 2.35 -11.66 -3.00
N GLY A 137 1.20 -11.58 -2.31
CA GLY A 137 0.10 -10.67 -2.63
C GLY A 137 -0.52 -10.00 -1.40
N VAL A 138 -1.82 -9.72 -1.50
CA VAL A 138 -2.61 -9.04 -0.46
C VAL A 138 -3.91 -9.83 -0.24
N ALA A 139 -4.28 -10.06 1.01
CA ALA A 139 -5.60 -10.58 1.36
C ALA A 139 -6.49 -9.44 1.86
N LEU A 140 -7.69 -9.32 1.29
CA LEU A 140 -8.75 -8.41 1.73
C LEU A 140 -9.78 -9.22 2.52
N THR A 141 -10.01 -8.84 3.77
CA THR A 141 -10.99 -9.48 4.66
C THR A 141 -12.23 -8.60 4.74
N LEU A 142 -13.34 -9.09 4.19
CA LEU A 142 -14.66 -8.45 4.26
C LEU A 142 -15.39 -8.95 5.50
N PRO A 143 -15.84 -8.07 6.40
CA PRO A 143 -16.61 -8.48 7.56
C PRO A 143 -17.99 -8.96 7.13
N ASN A 144 -18.37 -10.17 7.56
CA ASN A 144 -19.71 -10.71 7.41
C ASN A 144 -20.35 -10.80 8.80
N ARG A 145 -21.60 -10.32 8.95
CA ARG A 145 -22.27 -10.27 10.28
C ARG A 145 -22.82 -11.63 10.71
N ASP A 146 -23.28 -12.41 9.74
CA ASP A 146 -24.04 -13.63 9.98
C ASP A 146 -23.25 -14.90 9.62
N ALA A 147 -22.03 -14.73 9.08
CA ALA A 147 -21.14 -15.82 8.68
C ALA A 147 -19.67 -15.48 8.95
N ALA A 148 -18.78 -16.41 8.61
CA ALA A 148 -17.34 -16.15 8.62
C ALA A 148 -16.99 -15.00 7.67
N ALA A 149 -15.94 -14.25 8.00
CA ALA A 149 -15.44 -13.17 7.15
C ALA A 149 -14.96 -13.73 5.80
N ASP A 150 -15.34 -13.08 4.72
CA ASP A 150 -14.92 -13.46 3.37
C ASP A 150 -13.51 -12.93 3.13
N VAL A 151 -12.62 -13.81 2.65
CA VAL A 151 -11.22 -13.46 2.39
C VAL A 151 -10.92 -13.55 0.90
N VAL A 152 -10.69 -12.39 0.29
CA VAL A 152 -10.32 -12.25 -1.11
C VAL A 152 -8.79 -12.15 -1.22
N ARG A 153 -8.16 -13.10 -1.90
CA ARG A 153 -6.70 -13.10 -2.12
C ARG A 153 -6.35 -12.45 -3.45
N CYS A 154 -5.80 -11.25 -3.38
CA CYS A 154 -5.28 -10.53 -4.53
C CYS A 154 -3.84 -10.93 -4.83
N SER A 155 -3.52 -11.03 -6.11
CA SER A 155 -2.15 -11.21 -6.60
C SER A 155 -1.71 -10.01 -7.43
N PHE A 156 -0.41 -9.90 -7.66
CA PHE A 156 0.17 -8.85 -8.48
C PHE A 156 0.67 -9.44 -9.78
N GLU A 157 0.20 -8.91 -10.90
CA GLU A 157 0.47 -9.42 -12.24
C GLU A 157 1.10 -8.36 -13.14
N PRO A 158 1.98 -8.73 -14.08
CA PRO A 158 2.49 -7.79 -15.07
C PRO A 158 1.37 -7.21 -15.94
N ALA A 159 1.35 -5.90 -16.13
CA ALA A 159 0.40 -5.19 -16.97
C ALA A 159 1.13 -4.14 -17.82
N GLY A 160 1.75 -4.60 -18.92
CA GLY A 160 2.65 -3.76 -19.73
C GLY A 160 3.92 -3.41 -18.93
N ASP A 161 4.23 -2.12 -18.87
CA ASP A 161 5.35 -1.59 -18.06
C ASP A 161 4.98 -1.42 -16.57
N GLU A 162 3.72 -1.66 -16.22
CA GLU A 162 3.17 -1.53 -14.88
C GLU A 162 2.85 -2.89 -14.26
N GLU A 163 2.37 -2.84 -13.03
CA GLU A 163 1.91 -4.00 -12.28
C GLU A 163 0.47 -3.77 -11.86
N ALA A 164 -0.40 -4.71 -12.19
CA ALA A 164 -1.79 -4.69 -11.79
C ALA A 164 -1.99 -5.54 -10.53
N MET A 165 -2.93 -5.13 -9.67
CA MET A 165 -3.46 -5.98 -8.62
C MET A 165 -4.73 -6.66 -9.12
N ALA A 166 -4.70 -7.99 -9.17
CA ALA A 166 -5.82 -8.82 -9.59
C ALA A 166 -6.45 -9.48 -8.37
N CYS A 167 -7.75 -9.25 -8.14
CA CYS A 167 -8.51 -9.86 -7.05
C CYS A 167 -9.69 -10.67 -7.59
N PRO A 168 -9.77 -11.99 -7.34
CA PRO A 168 -10.95 -12.80 -7.62
C PRO A 168 -11.97 -12.56 -6.50
N LEU A 169 -12.99 -11.74 -6.76
CA LEU A 169 -14.06 -11.47 -5.79
C LEU A 169 -15.04 -12.65 -5.71
N ASP A 170 -15.21 -13.37 -6.82
CA ASP A 170 -16.13 -14.50 -7.03
C ASP A 170 -15.55 -15.40 -8.14
N GLU A 171 -16.16 -16.56 -8.40
CA GLU A 171 -15.90 -17.44 -9.54
C GLU A 171 -16.01 -16.70 -10.88
N ASP A 172 -16.99 -15.79 -11.00
CA ASP A 172 -17.26 -15.05 -12.24
C ASP A 172 -16.73 -13.61 -12.22
N LEU A 173 -16.35 -13.08 -11.05
CA LEU A 173 -15.95 -11.68 -10.90
C LEU A 173 -14.48 -11.54 -10.52
N ARG A 174 -13.69 -11.05 -11.47
CA ARG A 174 -12.29 -10.69 -11.26
C ARG A 174 -12.10 -9.20 -11.52
N ILE A 175 -11.56 -8.49 -10.53
CA ILE A 175 -11.14 -7.09 -10.69
C ILE A 175 -9.64 -7.03 -10.98
N VAL A 176 -9.25 -6.13 -11.88
CA VAL A 176 -7.84 -5.88 -12.25
C VAL A 176 -7.60 -4.38 -12.20
N VAL A 177 -6.94 -3.92 -11.14
CA VAL A 177 -6.72 -2.50 -10.86
C VAL A 177 -5.25 -2.12 -11.05
N LEU A 178 -5.00 -0.92 -11.54
CA LEU A 178 -3.67 -0.32 -11.72
C LEU A 178 -3.43 0.75 -10.66
N PRO A 179 -2.18 1.04 -10.28
CA PRO A 179 -1.90 2.11 -9.30
C PRO A 179 -2.34 3.48 -9.83
N ALA A 180 -3.09 4.23 -9.02
CA ALA A 180 -3.69 5.51 -9.44
C ALA A 180 -2.71 6.69 -9.45
N ARG A 181 -1.72 6.68 -8.54
CA ARG A 181 -0.65 7.68 -8.50
C ARG A 181 0.60 7.13 -9.15
N ARG A 182 1.10 7.86 -10.15
CA ARG A 182 2.33 7.61 -10.89
C ARG A 182 3.35 8.70 -10.55
#